data_AF-A0A6L7CFK5-F1
#
_entry.id   AF-A0A6L7CFK5-F1
#
_cell.length_a   1.000
_cell.length_b   1.000
_cell.length_c   1.000
_cell.angle_alpha   90.00
_cell.angle_beta   90.00
_cell.angle_gamma   90.00
#
_symmetry.space_group_name_H-M   'P 1'
#
loop_
_entity.id
_entity.type
_entity.pdbx_description
1 polymer ?
#
loop_
_entity_poly.entity_id
_entity_poly.type
_entity_poly.pdbx_seq_one_letter_code
_entity_poly.pdbx_strand_id
1 'polypeptide(L)'
;MEISWGRALWRNFLGQSPDWYKLALIIFLIVNPLIFLISPFVAGWLLVAEFIFTLAMALKCYPLLPGGLLAIEAVFIGMTSAEHVREEVAANLEVLLLLMFMVAGIYFMKQL
;
A
#
# COMPACT_ATOMS: atom_id res chain seq x y z
N MET A 1 -9.26 -28.25 15.75
CA MET A 1 -10.21 -27.22 15.27
C MET A 1 -10.02 -27.11 13.77
N GLU A 2 -10.97 -27.58 12.98
CA GLU A 2 -10.88 -27.47 11.52
C GLU A 2 -10.86 -25.98 11.14
N ILE A 3 -9.76 -25.54 10.54
CA ILE A 3 -9.67 -24.18 10.05
C ILE A 3 -10.43 -24.16 8.73
N SER A 4 -11.61 -23.55 8.73
CA SER A 4 -12.33 -23.23 7.48
C SER A 4 -11.41 -22.41 6.57
N TRP A 5 -11.41 -22.73 5.26
CA TRP A 5 -10.60 -22.06 4.24
C TRP A 5 -10.70 -20.52 4.29
N GLY A 6 -11.88 -19.98 4.60
CA GLY A 6 -12.08 -18.53 4.74
C GLY A 6 -11.30 -17.93 5.92
N ARG A 7 -11.23 -18.64 7.04
CA ARG A 7 -10.45 -18.22 8.22
C ARG A 7 -8.94 -18.32 7.97
N ALA A 8 -8.51 -19.30 7.17
CA ALA A 8 -7.12 -19.41 6.74
C ALA A 8 -6.72 -18.24 5.83
N LEU A 9 -7.54 -17.88 4.84
CA LEU A 9 -7.30 -16.74 3.96
C LEU A 9 -7.26 -15.43 4.74
N TRP A 10 -8.22 -15.20 5.64
CA TRP A 10 -8.26 -14.00 6.48
C TRP A 10 -7.02 -13.83 7.37
N ARG A 11 -6.50 -14.94 7.90
CA ARG A 11 -5.28 -14.92 8.72
C ARG A 11 -4.03 -14.62 7.90
N ASN A 12 -3.99 -15.03 6.64
CA ASN A 12 -2.87 -14.74 5.73
C ASN A 12 -2.96 -13.34 5.12
N PHE A 13 -4.17 -12.84 4.87
CA PHE A 13 -4.40 -11.49 4.34
C PHE A 13 -3.87 -10.43 5.31
N LEU A 14 -2.89 -9.64 4.87
CA LEU A 14 -2.22 -8.58 5.65
C LEU A 14 -1.63 -9.04 6.99
N GLY A 15 -1.33 -10.34 7.14
CA GLY A 15 -0.67 -10.92 8.32
C GLY A 15 -1.35 -10.59 9.65
N GLN A 16 -0.54 -10.13 10.62
CA GLN A 16 -0.94 -9.82 12.01
C GLN A 16 -1.64 -8.46 12.17
N SER A 17 -2.13 -7.85 11.08
CA SER A 17 -2.86 -6.60 11.19
C SER A 17 -4.23 -6.80 11.89
N PRO A 18 -4.73 -5.79 12.62
CA PRO A 18 -6.04 -5.84 13.26
C PRO A 18 -7.17 -6.09 12.26
N ASP A 19 -8.20 -6.85 12.65
CA ASP A 19 -9.32 -7.20 11.77
C ASP A 19 -10.09 -5.98 11.24
N TRP A 20 -10.26 -4.94 12.07
CA TRP A 20 -10.90 -3.69 11.65
C TRP A 20 -10.14 -2.97 10.54
N TYR A 21 -8.81 -3.10 10.52
CA TYR A 21 -7.96 -2.48 9.52
C TYR A 21 -8.03 -3.26 8.19
N LYS A 22 -8.05 -4.60 8.25
CA LYS A 22 -8.30 -5.44 7.08
C LYS A 22 -9.65 -5.12 6.45
N LEU A 23 -10.68 -4.96 7.28
CA LEU A 23 -12.02 -4.58 6.82
C LEU A 23 -12.04 -3.18 6.20
N ALA A 24 -11.40 -2.19 6.84
CA ALA A 24 -11.30 -0.84 6.31
C ALA A 24 -10.63 -0.81 4.93
N LEU A 25 -9.54 -1.57 4.74
CA LEU A 25 -8.88 -1.66 3.44
C LEU A 25 -9.77 -2.29 2.38
N ILE A 26 -10.52 -3.35 2.71
CA ILE A 26 -11.47 -3.96 1.79
C ILE A 26 -12.56 -2.96 1.39
N ILE A 27 -13.02 -2.12 2.32
CA ILE A 27 -13.99 -1.05 2.02
C ILE A 27 -13.38 -0.03 1.06
N PHE A 28 -12.15 0.43 1.30
CA PHE A 28 -11.44 1.35 0.39
C PHE A 28 -11.34 0.80 -1.03
N LEU A 29 -10.94 -0.47 -1.17
CA LEU A 29 -10.85 -1.16 -2.46
C LEU A 29 -12.21 -1.30 -3.18
N ILE A 30 -13.33 -1.17 -2.48
CA ILE A 30 -14.66 -1.19 -3.10
C ILE A 30 -15.13 0.23 -3.42
N VAL A 31 -14.82 1.19 -2.56
CA VAL A 31 -15.25 2.58 -2.70
C VAL A 31 -14.47 3.30 -3.80
N ASN A 32 -13.17 3.07 -3.92
CA ASN A 32 -12.31 3.76 -4.89
C ASN A 32 -12.79 3.66 -6.35
N PRO A 33 -13.10 2.46 -6.89
CA PRO A 33 -13.64 2.35 -8.24
C PRO A 33 -14.98 3.10 -8.39
N LEU A 34 -15.85 3.05 -7.38
CA LEU A 34 -17.16 3.70 -7.44
C LEU A 34 -17.05 5.22 -7.47
N ILE A 35 -16.15 5.80 -6.66
CA ILE A 35 -15.92 7.25 -6.65
C ILE A 35 -15.22 7.68 -7.93
N PHE A 36 -14.31 6.87 -8.47
CA PHE A 36 -13.62 7.17 -9.72
C PHE A 36 -14.57 7.31 -10.92
N LEU A 37 -15.61 6.47 -10.97
CA LEU A 37 -16.66 6.56 -12.00
C LEU A 37 -17.48 7.86 -11.93
N ILE A 38 -17.58 8.47 -10.75
CA ILE A 38 -18.35 9.71 -10.53
C ILE A 38 -17.45 10.94 -10.75
N SER A 39 -16.25 10.93 -10.14
CA SER A 39 -15.30 12.03 -10.22
C SER A 39 -13.87 11.53 -10.03
N PRO A 40 -13.07 11.48 -11.10
CA PRO A 40 -11.65 11.13 -11.02
C PRO A 40 -10.84 12.02 -10.08
N PHE A 41 -11.19 13.32 -10.02
CA PHE A 41 -10.51 14.28 -9.15
C PHE A 41 -10.73 13.97 -7.66
N VAL A 42 -11.97 13.70 -7.25
CA VAL A 42 -12.28 13.35 -5.85
C VAL A 42 -11.67 12.00 -5.49
N ALA A 43 -11.72 11.04 -6.42
CA ALA A 43 -11.15 9.72 -6.20
C ALA A 43 -9.63 9.76 -5.99
N GLY A 44 -8.91 10.63 -6.71
CA GLY A 44 -7.48 10.84 -6.50
C GLY A 44 -7.15 11.38 -5.10
N TRP A 45 -7.89 12.38 -4.62
CA TRP A 45 -7.72 12.90 -3.25
C TRP A 45 -8.11 11.89 -2.18
N LEU A 46 -9.14 11.09 -2.42
CA LEU A 46 -9.53 9.99 -1.54
C LEU A 46 -8.40 8.97 -1.42
N LEU A 47 -7.84 8.53 -2.55
CA LEU A 47 -6.71 7.59 -2.59
C LEU A 47 -5.48 8.12 -1.82
N VAL A 48 -5.19 9.41 -1.93
CA VAL A 48 -4.10 10.05 -1.15
C VAL A 48 -4.38 9.98 0.36
N ALA A 49 -5.61 10.27 0.78
CA ALA A 49 -5.99 10.20 2.19
C ALA A 49 -5.91 8.75 2.74
N GLU A 50 -6.38 7.78 1.95
CA GLU A 50 -6.28 6.36 2.28
C GLU A 50 -4.82 5.89 2.36
N PHE A 51 -3.98 6.34 1.44
CA PHE A 51 -2.55 6.03 1.47
C PHE A 51 -1.89 6.55 2.75
N ILE A 52 -2.15 7.80 3.15
CA ILE A 52 -1.68 8.36 4.43
C ILE A 52 -2.16 7.55 5.61
N PHE A 53 -3.43 7.13 5.60
CA PHE A 53 -3.98 6.27 6.64
C PHE A 53 -3.23 4.92 6.71
N THR A 54 -2.92 4.30 5.57
CA THR A 54 -2.13 3.05 5.55
C THR A 54 -0.69 3.26 6.05
N LEU A 55 -0.05 4.40 5.73
CA LEU A 55 1.27 4.76 6.26
C LEU A 55 1.25 4.88 7.79
N ALA A 56 0.24 5.57 8.33
CA ALA A 56 0.09 5.73 9.77
C ALA A 56 -0.09 4.38 10.48
N MET A 57 -0.83 3.45 9.87
CA MET A 57 -1.03 2.11 10.43
C MET A 57 0.20 1.21 10.29
N ALA A 58 1.03 1.41 9.27
CA ALA A 58 2.26 0.65 9.10
C ALA A 58 3.31 0.92 10.20
N LEU A 59 3.21 2.05 10.90
CA LEU A 59 4.00 2.31 12.11
C LEU A 59 3.68 1.33 13.25
N LYS A 60 2.47 0.75 13.24
CA LYS A 60 2.01 -0.25 14.23
C LYS A 60 2.01 -1.68 13.69
N CYS A 61 1.81 -1.84 12.38
CA CYS A 61 1.54 -3.13 11.74
C CYS A 61 2.47 -3.36 10.54
N TYR A 62 3.77 -3.13 10.71
CA TYR A 62 4.76 -3.46 9.68
C TYR A 62 4.57 -4.91 9.25
N PRO A 63 4.41 -5.22 7.95
CA PRO A 63 4.82 -4.47 6.76
C PRO A 63 3.73 -3.64 6.03
N LEU A 64 4.19 -2.70 5.19
CA LEU A 64 3.38 -1.73 4.42
C LEU A 64 2.71 -2.30 3.14
N LEU A 65 2.39 -3.60 3.11
CA LEU A 65 1.62 -4.22 2.01
C LEU A 65 0.32 -3.47 1.60
N PRO A 66 -0.49 -2.91 2.52
CA PRO A 66 -1.80 -2.35 2.16
C PRO A 66 -1.73 -1.10 1.28
N GLY A 67 -0.73 -0.24 1.44
CA GLY A 67 -0.55 0.92 0.56
C GLY A 67 -0.22 0.52 -0.87
N GLY A 68 0.54 -0.57 -1.04
CA GLY A 68 0.82 -1.15 -2.35
C GLY A 68 -0.43 -1.72 -3.03
N LEU A 69 -1.38 -2.28 -2.26
CA LEU A 69 -2.65 -2.75 -2.80
C LEU A 69 -3.49 -1.61 -3.39
N LEU A 70 -3.55 -0.46 -2.71
CA LEU A 70 -4.22 0.74 -3.23
C LEU A 70 -3.57 1.27 -4.52
N ALA A 71 -2.24 1.25 -4.58
CA ALA A 71 -1.51 1.65 -5.79
C ALA A 71 -1.78 0.71 -6.98
N ILE A 72 -1.83 -0.61 -6.73
CA ILE A 72 -2.15 -1.61 -7.75
C ILE A 72 -3.60 -1.42 -8.23
N GLU A 73 -4.55 -1.18 -7.32
CA GLU A 73 -5.92 -0.85 -7.67
C GLU A 73 -5.98 0.38 -8.59
N ALA A 74 -5.29 1.45 -8.25
CA ALA A 74 -5.28 2.69 -9.04
C ALA A 74 -4.84 2.44 -10.49
N VAL A 75 -3.88 1.54 -10.71
CA VAL A 75 -3.48 1.10 -12.05
C VAL A 75 -4.60 0.29 -12.71
N PHE A 76 -5.19 -0.68 -12.01
CA PHE A 76 -6.24 -1.54 -12.56
C PHE A 76 -7.52 -0.80 -12.95
N ILE A 77 -7.94 0.20 -12.17
CA ILE A 77 -9.13 1.00 -12.46
C ILE A 77 -8.86 2.10 -13.50
N GLY A 78 -7.60 2.33 -13.88
CA GLY A 78 -7.22 3.29 -14.90
C GLY A 78 -7.02 4.73 -14.40
N MET A 79 -6.75 4.94 -13.10
CA MET A 79 -6.29 6.25 -12.60
C MET A 79 -4.89 6.60 -13.12
N THR A 80 -4.07 5.59 -13.38
CA THR A 80 -2.74 5.72 -13.98
C THR A 80 -2.40 4.46 -14.79
N SER A 81 -1.33 4.50 -15.58
CA SER A 81 -0.83 3.34 -16.34
C SER A 81 0.41 2.73 -15.68
N ALA A 82 0.64 1.44 -15.92
CA ALA A 82 1.84 0.75 -15.43
C ALA A 82 3.12 1.37 -16.02
N GLU A 83 3.07 1.83 -17.26
CA GLU A 83 4.14 2.52 -17.96
C GLU A 83 4.49 3.84 -17.27
N HIS A 84 3.48 4.65 -16.93
CA HIS A 84 3.71 5.91 -16.22
C HIS A 84 4.28 5.67 -14.82
N VAL A 85 3.76 4.67 -14.08
CA VAL A 85 4.33 4.27 -12.78
C VAL A 85 5.78 3.83 -12.93
N ARG A 86 6.12 3.06 -13.97
CA ARG A 86 7.48 2.62 -14.25
C ARG A 86 8.42 3.80 -14.53
N GLU A 87 7.96 4.78 -15.30
CA GLU A 87 8.73 6.00 -15.61
C GLU A 87 9.01 6.81 -14.35
N GLU A 88 8.01 7.03 -13.51
CA GLU A 88 8.15 7.71 -12.22
C GLU A 88 9.10 6.97 -11.29
N VAL A 89 8.99 5.63 -11.19
CA VAL A 89 9.90 4.82 -10.39
C VAL A 89 11.34 4.90 -10.93
N ALA A 90 11.52 4.85 -12.25
CA ALA A 90 12.84 4.96 -12.87
C ALA A 90 13.48 6.35 -12.64
N ALA A 91 12.69 7.42 -12.75
CA ALA A 91 13.14 8.79 -12.50
C ALA A 91 13.57 9.01 -11.04
N ASN A 92 12.95 8.30 -10.10
CA ASN A 92 13.25 8.41 -8.66
C ASN A 92 14.13 7.28 -8.12
N LEU A 93 14.59 6.36 -8.98
CA LEU A 93 15.34 5.17 -8.57
C LEU A 93 16.65 5.54 -7.87
N GLU A 94 17.35 6.57 -8.35
CA GLU A 94 18.59 7.06 -7.73
C GLU A 94 18.36 7.44 -6.26
N VAL A 95 17.30 8.19 -5.98
CA VAL A 95 16.95 8.61 -4.62
C VAL A 95 16.58 7.41 -3.75
N LEU A 96 15.80 6.47 -4.28
CA LEU A 96 15.44 5.24 -3.57
C LEU A 96 16.68 4.41 -3.19
N LEU A 97 17.62 4.24 -4.14
CA LEU A 97 18.87 3.53 -3.92
C LEU A 97 19.77 4.25 -2.92
N LEU A 98 19.85 5.58 -2.99
CA LEU A 98 20.59 6.40 -2.03
C LEU A 98 20.02 6.22 -0.61
N LEU A 99 18.70 6.26 -0.44
CA LEU A 99 18.06 6.04 0.86
C LEU A 99 18.32 4.63 1.40
N MET A 100 18.21 3.60 0.56
CA MET A 100 18.54 2.21 0.95
C MET A 100 20.01 2.08 1.38
N PHE A 101 20.92 2.65 0.59
CA PHE A 101 22.36 2.64 0.90
C PHE A 101 22.66 3.40 2.19
N MET A 102 22.03 4.56 2.41
CA MET A 102 22.20 5.36 3.62
C MET A 102 21.75 4.58 4.87
N VAL A 103 20.60 3.91 4.82
CA VAL A 103 20.10 3.08 5.94
C VAL A 103 21.02 1.89 6.20
N ALA A 104 21.46 1.20 5.14
CA ALA A 104 22.40 0.08 5.26
C ALA A 104 23.76 0.53 5.83
N GLY A 105 24.28 1.69 5.40
CA GLY A 105 25.53 2.25 5.89
C GLY A 105 25.48 2.62 7.37
N ILE A 106 24.44 3.32 7.82
CA ILE A 106 24.26 3.63 9.26
C ILE A 106 24.12 2.35 10.09
N TYR A 107 23.40 1.34 9.58
CA TYR A 107 23.26 0.06 10.27
C TYR A 107 24.61 -0.67 10.41
N PHE A 108 25.45 -0.68 9.37
CA PHE A 108 26.80 -1.24 9.42
C PHE A 108 27.71 -0.48 10.39
N MET A 109 27.71 0.85 10.34
CA MET A 109 28.51 1.69 11.23
C MET A 109 28.13 1.55 12.71
N LYS A 110 26.88 1.20 13.03
CA LYS A 110 26.45 0.91 14.41
C LYS A 110 27.05 -0.36 15.01
N GLN A 111 27.61 -1.25 14.19
CA GLN A 111 28.17 -2.53 14.63
C GLN A 111 29.70 -2.51 14.83
N LEU A 112 30.34 -1.36 14.59
CA LEU A 112 31.75 -1.07 14.88
C LEU A 112 31.89 -0.20 16.13
#